data_AF-A0A945EDS1-F1
#
_entry.id   AF-A0A945EDS1-F1
#
_cell.length_a   1.000
_cell.length_b   1.000
_cell.length_c   1.000
_cell.angle_alpha   90.00
_cell.angle_beta   90.00
_cell.angle_gamma   90.00
#
_symmetry.space_group_name_H-M   'P 1'
#
loop_
_entity.id
_entity.type
_entity.pdbx_description
1 polymer ?
#
loop_
_entity_poly.entity_id
_entity_poly.type
_entity_poly.pdbx_seq_one_letter_code
_entity_poly.pdbx_strand_id
1 'polypeptide(L)'
;MIRKVILDSVAEVNKELKSEVLSNLNNDTLIFENLDSVAVLDLVIEIENKLQQEYGKFIQIADETVMDEIQTPFKTLLSLTKFIESKVKE
;
A
#
# COMPACT_ATOMS: atom_id res chain seq x y z
N MET A 1 11.86 -7.82 -0.21
CA MET A 1 11.77 -7.17 -1.54
C MET A 1 10.51 -6.32 -1.61
N ILE A 2 9.32 -6.89 -1.43
CA ILE A 2 8.03 -6.15 -1.43
C ILE A 2 7.97 -4.99 -0.43
N ARG A 3 8.48 -5.14 0.80
CA ARG A 3 8.54 -4.02 1.77
C ARG A 3 9.27 -2.79 1.21
N LYS A 4 10.29 -3.00 0.38
CA LYS A 4 11.04 -1.90 -0.25
C LYS A 4 10.19 -1.21 -1.31
N VAL A 5 9.48 -1.98 -2.14
CA VAL A 5 8.51 -1.46 -3.12
C VAL A 5 7.46 -0.60 -2.43
N ILE A 6 6.87 -1.10 -1.34
CA ILE A 6 5.86 -0.36 -0.57
C ILE A 6 6.47 0.94 -0.02
N LEU A 7 7.63 0.89 0.65
CA LEU A 7 8.26 2.09 1.19
C LEU A 7 8.61 3.11 0.10
N ASP A 8 9.01 2.65 -1.09
CA ASP A 8 9.34 3.51 -2.23
C ASP A 8 8.08 4.18 -2.79
N SER A 9 7.00 3.42 -3.02
CA SER A 9 5.70 3.96 -3.45
C SER A 9 5.14 4.93 -2.42
N VAL A 10 5.23 4.60 -1.13
CA VAL A 10 4.76 5.53 -0.09
C VAL A 10 5.63 6.79 -0.03
N ALA A 11 6.94 6.68 -0.17
CA ALA A 11 7.81 7.86 -0.20
C ALA A 11 7.49 8.76 -1.41
N GLU A 12 7.12 8.16 -2.55
CA GLU A 12 6.70 8.87 -3.76
C GLU A 12 5.40 9.65 -3.53
N VAL A 13 4.37 8.96 -3.06
CA VAL A 13 3.06 9.56 -2.72
C VAL A 13 3.20 10.60 -1.58
N ASN A 14 4.09 10.35 -0.62
CA ASN A 14 4.36 11.28 0.46
C ASN A 14 5.10 12.55 0.02
N LYS A 15 5.90 12.53 -1.05
CA LYS A 15 6.49 13.77 -1.58
C LYS A 15 5.41 14.75 -2.03
N GLU A 16 4.30 14.24 -2.53
CA GLU A 16 3.16 15.03 -2.98
C GLU A 16 2.25 15.43 -1.82
N LEU A 17 1.90 14.47 -0.94
CA LEU A 17 1.01 14.71 0.20
C LEU A 17 1.66 15.49 1.35
N LYS A 18 3.01 15.46 1.46
CA LYS A 18 3.79 16.02 2.58
C LYS A 18 3.23 15.63 3.96
N SER A 19 2.81 14.38 4.09
CA SER A 19 2.19 13.88 5.31
C SER A 19 3.26 13.39 6.30
N GLU A 20 3.22 13.91 7.54
CA GLU A 20 4.13 13.46 8.60
C GLU A 20 3.91 11.97 8.94
N VAL A 21 2.70 11.47 8.76
CA VAL A 21 2.34 10.07 9.06
C VAL A 21 3.05 9.10 8.12
N LEU A 22 3.17 9.47 6.84
CA LEU A 22 3.88 8.66 5.84
C LEU A 22 5.41 8.76 5.99
N SER A 23 5.90 9.85 6.58
CA SER A 23 7.34 10.01 6.86
C SER A 23 7.82 9.09 7.99
N ASN A 24 6.94 8.72 8.92
CA ASN A 24 7.25 7.83 10.05
C ASN A 24 6.42 6.53 10.00
N LEU A 25 6.47 5.83 8.86
CA LEU A 25 5.78 4.55 8.71
C LEU A 25 6.47 3.44 9.49
N ASN A 26 5.78 3.00 10.54
CA ASN A 26 6.08 1.78 11.26
C ASN A 26 5.14 0.66 10.79
N ASN A 27 5.50 -0.58 11.13
CA ASN A 27 4.71 -1.76 10.79
C ASN A 27 3.25 -1.66 11.31
N ASP A 28 3.06 -0.96 12.42
CA ASP A 28 1.75 -0.74 13.06
C ASP A 28 1.09 0.59 12.66
N THR A 29 1.72 1.40 11.79
CA THR A 29 1.17 2.70 11.41
C THR A 29 -0.09 2.53 10.59
N LEU A 30 -1.14 3.21 11.04
CA LEU A 30 -2.47 3.19 10.46
C LEU A 30 -2.55 4.07 9.21
N ILE A 31 -2.00 3.61 8.08
CA ILE A 31 -1.90 4.41 6.86
C ILE A 31 -3.30 4.82 6.36
N PHE A 32 -4.24 3.87 6.35
CA PHE A 32 -5.59 4.08 5.82
C PHE A 32 -6.47 5.02 6.68
N GLU A 33 -6.18 5.19 7.97
CA GLU A 33 -6.93 6.15 8.80
C GLU A 33 -6.39 7.58 8.67
N ASN A 34 -5.16 7.72 8.20
CA ASN A 34 -4.48 9.01 8.07
C ASN A 34 -4.38 9.47 6.60
N LEU A 35 -4.91 8.68 5.67
CA LEU A 35 -4.98 8.99 4.26
C LEU A 35 -6.44 9.10 3.83
N ASP A 36 -6.74 10.10 3.01
CA ASP A 36 -8.01 10.18 2.29
C ASP A 36 -8.14 9.01 1.30
N SER A 37 -9.37 8.61 0.98
CA SER A 37 -9.65 7.51 0.04
C SER A 37 -8.94 7.67 -1.32
N VAL A 38 -8.70 8.91 -1.76
CA VAL A 38 -7.94 9.21 -2.97
C VAL A 38 -6.45 8.89 -2.79
N ALA A 39 -5.84 9.36 -1.71
CA ALA A 39 -4.44 9.09 -1.40
C ALA A 39 -4.16 7.60 -1.17
N VAL A 40 -5.12 6.89 -0.59
CA VAL A 40 -5.10 5.43 -0.49
C VAL A 40 -5.09 4.80 -1.88
N LEU A 41 -5.97 5.24 -2.77
CA LEU A 41 -6.05 4.72 -4.14
C LEU A 41 -4.76 4.97 -4.92
N ASP A 42 -4.23 6.20 -4.88
CA ASP A 42 -2.95 6.56 -5.49
C ASP A 42 -1.81 5.68 -4.99
N LEU A 43 -1.74 5.47 -3.67
CA LEU A 43 -0.73 4.59 -3.08
C LEU A 43 -0.84 3.16 -3.58
N VAL A 44 -2.06 2.63 -3.64
CA VAL A 44 -2.28 1.26 -4.12
C VAL A 44 -1.86 1.14 -5.58
N ILE A 45 -2.32 2.04 -6.45
CA ILE A 45 -1.96 2.05 -7.87
C ILE A 45 -0.44 2.10 -8.05
N GLU A 46 0.26 2.93 -7.26
CA GLU A 46 1.70 3.06 -7.41
C GLU A 46 2.47 1.83 -6.92
N ILE A 47 1.92 1.13 -5.93
CA ILE A 47 2.47 -0.17 -5.51
C ILE A 47 2.22 -1.22 -6.59
N GLU A 48 1.03 -1.29 -7.18
CA GLU A 48 0.70 -2.21 -8.28
C GLU A 48 1.62 -2.01 -9.49
N ASN A 49 1.86 -0.75 -9.87
CA ASN A 49 2.80 -0.40 -10.93
C ASN A 49 4.21 -0.89 -10.64
N LYS A 50 4.76 -0.57 -9.46
CA LYS A 50 6.12 -1.02 -9.10
C LYS A 50 6.21 -2.55 -9.01
N LEU A 51 5.20 -3.21 -8.47
CA LEU A 51 5.13 -4.67 -8.44
C LEU A 51 5.08 -5.26 -9.85
N GLN A 52 4.30 -4.68 -10.75
CA GLN A 52 4.26 -5.11 -12.14
C GLN A 52 5.61 -4.94 -12.83
N GLN A 53 6.31 -3.83 -12.59
CA GLN A 53 7.65 -3.61 -13.13
C GLN A 53 8.68 -4.59 -12.53
N GLU A 54 8.58 -4.91 -11.24
CA GLU A 54 9.55 -5.76 -10.53
C GLU A 54 9.29 -7.27 -10.75
N TYR A 55 8.03 -7.68 -10.83
CA TYR A 55 7.63 -9.10 -10.97
C TYR A 55 7.14 -9.47 -12.38
N GLY A 56 6.93 -8.50 -13.27
CA GLY A 56 6.42 -8.72 -14.62
C GLY A 56 4.94 -9.13 -14.70
N LYS A 57 4.21 -9.12 -13.58
CA LYS A 57 2.78 -9.46 -13.51
C LYS A 57 1.99 -8.34 -12.84
N PHE A 58 0.86 -7.98 -13.42
CA PHE A 58 -0.08 -7.05 -12.78
C PHE A 58 -0.72 -7.76 -11.59
N ILE A 59 -0.54 -7.23 -10.39
CA ILE A 59 -1.10 -7.76 -9.16
C ILE A 59 -2.13 -6.75 -8.69
N GLN A 60 -3.42 -7.11 -8.75
CA GLN A 60 -4.48 -6.26 -8.26
C GLN A 60 -4.58 -6.37 -6.73
N ILE A 61 -4.51 -5.23 -6.06
CA ILE A 61 -4.43 -5.05 -4.61
C ILE A 61 -5.75 -4.49 -4.09
N ALA A 62 -6.26 -3.42 -4.71
CA ALA A 62 -7.58 -2.86 -4.41
C ALA A 62 -8.65 -3.58 -5.24
N ASP A 63 -9.11 -4.72 -4.74
CA ASP A 63 -10.31 -5.39 -5.25
C ASP A 63 -11.54 -4.89 -4.48
N GLU A 64 -12.74 -4.97 -5.07
CA GLU A 64 -13.99 -4.51 -4.43
C GLU A 64 -14.22 -5.21 -3.07
N THR A 65 -13.73 -6.45 -2.94
CA THR A 65 -13.77 -7.22 -1.68
C THR A 65 -12.78 -6.69 -0.64
N VAL A 66 -11.64 -6.17 -1.10
CA VAL A 66 -10.57 -5.67 -0.24
C VAL A 66 -10.91 -4.28 0.28
N MET A 67 -11.69 -3.45 -0.44
CA MET A 67 -12.17 -2.16 0.09
C MET A 67 -13.09 -2.31 1.32
N ASP A 68 -13.89 -3.37 1.38
CA ASP A 68 -14.71 -3.72 2.56
C ASP A 68 -13.83 -4.27 3.72
N GLU A 69 -12.82 -5.09 3.41
CA GLU A 69 -11.86 -5.58 4.40
C GLU A 69 -10.89 -4.47 4.90
N ILE A 70 -10.56 -3.48 4.05
CA ILE A 70 -9.81 -2.24 4.37
C ILE A 70 -10.53 -1.45 5.46
N GLN A 71 -11.86 -1.47 5.49
CA GLN A 71 -12.63 -0.81 6.56
C GLN A 71 -12.69 -1.60 7.87
N THR A 72 -12.35 -2.90 7.88
CA THR A 72 -12.68 -3.79 9.01
C THR A 72 -11.46 -4.11 9.91
N PRO A 73 -10.28 -4.54 9.38
CA PRO A 73 -9.02 -4.47 10.14
C PRO A 73 -7.71 -4.30 9.32
N PHE A 74 -7.74 -4.01 8.01
CA PHE A 74 -6.53 -3.87 7.16
C PHE A 74 -5.88 -2.49 7.26
N LYS A 75 -5.59 -2.11 8.49
CA LYS A 75 -5.31 -0.73 8.87
C LYS A 75 -3.82 -0.35 8.75
N THR A 76 -2.89 -1.32 8.77
CA THR A 76 -1.45 -1.08 8.96
C THR A 76 -0.54 -1.44 7.78
N LEU A 77 0.65 -0.82 7.72
CA LEU A 77 1.72 -1.14 6.76
C LEU A 77 2.06 -2.65 6.75
N LEU A 78 2.03 -3.31 7.91
CA LEU A 78 2.32 -4.74 8.03
C LEU A 78 1.27 -5.60 7.32
N SER A 79 -0.01 -5.32 7.52
CA SER A 79 -1.10 -6.05 6.85
C SER A 79 -1.03 -5.85 5.35
N LEU A 80 -0.78 -4.62 4.88
CA LEU A 80 -0.54 -4.35 3.47
C LEU A 80 0.60 -5.22 2.95
N THR A 81 1.79 -5.14 3.58
CA THR A 81 2.97 -5.93 3.15
C THR A 81 2.68 -7.43 3.07
N LYS A 82 2.02 -8.00 4.08
CA LYS A 82 1.65 -9.43 4.10
C LYS A 82 0.66 -9.79 3.00
N PHE A 83 -0.32 -8.92 2.75
CA PHE A 83 -1.32 -9.11 1.71
C PHE A 83 -0.67 -9.17 0.32
N ILE A 84 0.21 -8.20 0.03
CA ILE A 84 0.97 -8.16 -1.23
C ILE A 84 1.87 -9.39 -1.36
N GLU A 85 2.57 -9.77 -0.29
CA GLU A 85 3.38 -11.00 -0.28
C GLU A 85 2.58 -12.26 -0.59
N SER A 86 1.33 -12.35 -0.11
CA SER A 86 0.44 -13.46 -0.45
C SER A 86 0.10 -13.45 -1.94
N LYS A 87 -0.30 -12.30 -2.49
CA LYS A 87 -0.69 -12.14 -3.90
C LYS A 87 0.47 -12.37 -4.88
N VAL A 88 1.68 -12.01 -4.49
CA VAL A 88 2.89 -12.26 -5.30
C VAL A 88 3.24 -13.75 -5.34
N LYS A 89 2.96 -14.49 -4.25
CA LYS A 89 3.25 -15.92 -4.12
C LYS A 89 2.18 -16.84 -4.72
N GLU A 90 0.95 -16.36 -4.90
CA GLU A 90 -0.04 -16.96 -5.81
C GLU A 90 0.47 -16.96 -7.26
#